data_AF-A0A939AU13-F1
#
_entry.id   AF-A0A939AU13-F1
#
_cell.length_a   1.000
_cell.length_b   1.000
_cell.length_c   1.000
_cell.angle_alpha   90.00
_cell.angle_beta   90.00
_cell.angle_gamma   90.00
#
_symmetry.space_group_name_H-M   'P 1'
#
loop_
_entity.id
_entity.type
_entity.pdbx_description
1 polymer ?
#
loop_
_entity_poly.entity_id
_entity_poly.type
_entity_poly.pdbx_seq_one_letter_code
_entity_poly.pdbx_strand_id
1 'polypeptide(L)'
;MFTRRLVLLVALTMLAGAVLPASSMTIAAPVPPLAACITGAFSTEEDFMAREKIPFDGNPYVSDGDMLSFDGQVCMRNAHLLAAWFAAAPGPDLGLDALDILNIGDVAQPTIAFSTELDDPAARFTAGDLLFTPGYAIPNIALLHPFGINYDIGLDGVQFIGSQDKILTFVAALANTPRSEFLKNPGLLQQLLRRYGVDIWFTVEGTARIVGAIQILDGDLLSAANGVIVAAQSALLPASVPAGLPTRGVDFGLDAVATSRNAEAALASLNFSTEILYDGTELSFTDGDVLRMGNGVVIKHWELIKLFYPAADFLGLDALAVGETLPPMCENQITDLGGLQVDVADINAAGRGEIGYPTDHPFGASIPFWGTICNDVNRFRVVFRKHADGPGAGTGIPVLLAEGWKVKTRNLITGACTDSAFWFSDANGWYNGPTYRSLLFCNPNLILTNWKSASAPDPNALYRVWLEFDRGAGVETEPAPHLARLDNTQPKINNLGIPGGACTTFSSSDMPIMVQGDVSDDHFWYYRLSIGGDLYAEHYYNVVRYYDAVPGAAHLNAAGTTPLATLVDLHTVTVFDLAANPVRCAYGVRLWAADRTIEGYFNPPFNLVGGYFRTPTSQAIYFDYAP
;
A
#
# COMPACT_ATOMS: atom_id res chain seq x y z
N MET A 1 74.28 36.43 56.90
CA MET A 1 74.07 37.90 56.81
C MET A 1 73.76 38.24 55.37
N PHE A 2 72.60 38.88 55.13
CA PHE A 2 72.26 39.80 54.01
C PHE A 2 72.57 39.32 52.57
N THR A 3 71.70 39.32 51.56
CA THR A 3 70.55 40.18 51.23
C THR A 3 70.06 39.74 49.83
N ARG A 4 68.75 39.61 49.63
CA ARG A 4 68.00 40.19 48.48
C ARG A 4 66.53 39.76 48.55
N ARG A 5 65.77 40.55 49.31
CA ARG A 5 64.33 40.79 49.10
C ARG A 5 64.22 41.94 48.11
N LEU A 6 63.55 41.75 46.98
CA LEU A 6 62.68 42.75 46.34
C LEU A 6 61.95 42.08 45.18
N VAL A 7 60.73 42.53 44.92
CA VAL A 7 59.80 42.08 43.87
C VAL A 7 58.93 40.89 44.25
N LEU A 8 58.04 41.07 45.24
CA LEU A 8 56.74 40.36 45.25
C LEU A 8 55.76 41.10 46.20
N LEU A 9 55.47 42.37 45.92
CA LEU A 9 54.57 43.16 46.76
C LEU A 9 53.83 44.25 45.97
N VAL A 10 53.05 43.86 44.97
CA VAL A 10 52.00 44.74 44.37
C VAL A 10 50.72 43.98 43.98
N ALA A 11 50.71 42.65 43.86
CA ALA A 11 49.51 41.91 43.43
C ALA A 11 48.70 41.28 44.58
N LEU A 12 48.59 41.95 45.72
CA LEU A 12 47.85 41.44 46.89
C LEU A 12 47.02 42.55 47.54
N THR A 13 46.21 43.28 46.77
CA THR A 13 45.25 44.28 47.33
C THR A 13 44.16 44.72 46.33
N MET A 14 43.68 43.83 45.46
CA MET A 14 42.44 44.05 44.69
C MET A 14 41.75 42.73 44.32
N LEU A 15 41.33 41.93 45.30
CA LEU A 15 40.34 40.88 45.08
C LEU A 15 39.46 40.70 46.33
N ALA A 16 38.91 41.83 46.79
CA ALA A 16 37.75 41.87 47.67
C ALA A 16 36.59 42.42 46.83
N GLY A 17 36.03 41.56 45.99
CA GLY A 17 34.89 41.86 45.11
C GLY A 17 33.87 40.75 45.19
N ALA A 18 32.80 41.00 45.95
CA ALA A 18 31.48 40.36 45.91
C ALA A 18 31.42 38.84 45.63
N VAL A 19 31.35 38.05 46.70
CA VAL A 19 30.67 36.74 46.65
C VAL A 19 29.17 37.02 46.53
N LEU A 20 28.67 37.10 45.31
CA LEU A 20 27.25 36.86 45.04
C LEU A 20 27.04 35.35 45.04
N PRO A 21 25.97 34.82 45.66
CA PRO A 21 25.63 33.41 45.48
C PRO A 21 25.36 33.22 43.99
N ALA A 22 26.14 32.34 43.36
CA ALA A 22 25.77 31.82 42.05
C ALA A 22 24.44 31.10 42.24
N SER A 23 23.34 31.76 41.89
CA SER A 23 22.07 31.10 41.67
C SER A 23 22.35 30.02 40.63
N SER A 24 22.40 28.76 41.06
CA SER A 24 22.33 27.62 40.17
C SER A 24 21.02 27.77 39.40
N MET A 25 21.10 28.34 38.20
CA MET A 25 20.02 28.21 37.23
C MET A 25 19.95 26.72 36.89
N THR A 26 19.07 25.99 37.56
CA THR A 26 18.55 24.74 37.05
C THR A 26 17.88 25.06 35.72
N ILE A 27 18.60 24.83 34.62
CA ILE A 27 17.97 24.75 33.31
C ILE A 27 16.97 23.60 33.43
N ALA A 28 15.68 23.92 33.29
CA ALA A 28 14.64 22.89 33.29
C ALA A 28 14.97 21.88 32.19
N ALA A 29 14.84 20.58 32.49
CA ALA A 29 15.03 19.53 31.49
C ALA A 29 14.15 19.83 30.26
N PRO A 30 14.67 19.66 29.03
CA PRO A 30 13.90 19.85 27.82
C PRO A 30 12.61 19.01 27.87
N VAL A 31 11.48 19.61 27.53
CA VAL A 31 10.18 18.89 27.53
C VAL A 31 10.09 18.04 26.26
N PRO A 32 9.81 16.73 26.36
CA PRO A 32 9.71 15.86 25.20
C PRO A 32 8.56 16.27 24.25
N PRO A 33 8.77 16.29 22.91
CA PRO A 33 7.78 16.73 21.94
C PRO A 33 6.78 15.61 21.58
N LEU A 34 6.04 15.11 22.57
CA LEU A 34 5.20 13.90 22.43
C LEU A 34 4.18 13.93 21.29
N ALA A 35 3.71 15.12 20.92
CA ALA A 35 2.80 15.30 19.80
C ALA A 35 3.36 14.78 18.46
N ALA A 36 4.69 14.70 18.29
CA ALA A 36 5.31 14.14 17.09
C ALA A 36 5.06 12.63 16.94
N CYS A 37 4.76 11.92 18.03
CA CYS A 37 4.49 10.48 18.03
C CYS A 37 2.98 10.15 18.13
N ILE A 38 2.10 11.11 17.88
CA ILE A 38 0.64 10.89 17.99
C ILE A 38 0.09 9.89 16.98
N THR A 39 0.72 9.80 15.81
CA THR A 39 0.35 8.83 14.76
C THR A 39 1.07 7.49 14.92
N GLY A 40 1.97 7.38 15.91
CA GLY A 40 2.79 6.23 16.17
C GLY A 40 4.26 6.60 16.38
N ALA A 41 5.03 5.61 16.82
CA ALA A 41 6.44 5.70 17.12
C ALA A 41 7.16 4.37 16.90
N PHE A 42 8.47 4.39 16.91
CA PHE A 42 9.31 3.21 16.85
C PHE A 42 10.62 3.41 17.65
N SER A 43 11.38 2.34 17.85
CA SER A 43 12.79 2.38 18.25
C SER A 43 13.64 1.55 17.29
N THR A 44 14.95 1.68 17.35
CA THR A 44 15.91 0.90 16.55
C THR A 44 16.67 -0.06 17.46
N GLU A 45 17.16 -1.17 16.93
CA GLU A 45 18.01 -2.12 17.68
C GLU A 45 19.40 -1.54 17.99
N GLU A 46 19.85 -0.59 17.17
CA GLU A 46 21.19 -0.01 17.27
C GLU A 46 21.16 1.49 17.51
N ASP A 47 22.04 1.95 18.38
CA ASP A 47 22.33 3.36 18.61
C ASP A 47 22.84 4.08 17.36
N PHE A 48 22.51 5.37 17.22
CA PHE A 48 23.06 6.17 16.13
C PHE A 48 23.19 7.67 16.43
N MET A 49 23.86 8.38 15.52
CA MET A 49 24.00 9.84 15.58
C MET A 49 23.12 10.52 14.52
N ALA A 50 22.16 11.32 14.95
CA ALA A 50 21.38 12.19 14.07
C ALA A 50 22.24 13.39 13.60
N ARG A 51 22.34 13.59 12.28
CA ARG A 51 23.32 14.54 11.71
C ARG A 51 22.75 15.91 11.30
N GLU A 52 21.53 15.96 10.79
CA GLU A 52 20.93 17.21 10.29
C GLU A 52 19.81 17.73 11.20
N LYS A 53 19.06 16.82 11.80
CA LYS A 53 17.93 17.15 12.67
C LYS A 53 18.33 16.92 14.11
N ILE A 54 18.61 18.02 14.82
CA ILE A 54 19.01 17.96 16.22
C ILE A 54 17.76 17.66 17.07
N PRO A 55 17.78 16.62 17.92
CA PRO A 55 16.69 16.32 18.85
C PRO A 55 16.34 17.48 19.79
N PHE A 56 15.17 17.41 20.41
CA PHE A 56 14.61 18.48 21.24
C PHE A 56 15.49 18.92 22.42
N ASP A 57 16.39 18.05 22.88
CA ASP A 57 17.31 18.30 23.98
C ASP A 57 18.72 18.76 23.54
N GLY A 58 18.96 18.86 22.23
CA GLY A 58 20.25 19.26 21.66
C GLY A 58 21.27 18.13 21.56
N ASN A 59 20.98 16.91 22.04
CA ASN A 59 21.89 15.77 21.96
C ASN A 59 21.68 15.00 20.65
N PRO A 60 22.66 14.97 19.72
CA PRO A 60 22.51 14.25 18.45
C PRO A 60 22.59 12.73 18.59
N TYR A 61 23.04 12.18 19.72
CA TYR A 61 22.96 10.75 19.98
C TYR A 61 21.50 10.34 20.16
N VAL A 62 21.10 9.29 19.46
CA VAL A 62 19.80 8.62 19.55
C VAL A 62 20.09 7.20 20.00
N SER A 63 19.50 6.78 21.11
CA SER A 63 19.70 5.43 21.61
C SER A 63 18.67 4.45 21.08
N ASP A 64 19.01 3.17 21.11
CA ASP A 64 18.11 2.03 20.91
C ASP A 64 16.91 1.99 21.87
N GLY A 65 16.93 2.82 22.91
CA GLY A 65 15.86 2.99 23.88
C GLY A 65 14.98 4.23 23.68
N ASP A 66 15.24 5.05 22.66
CA ASP A 66 14.52 6.29 22.40
C ASP A 66 13.25 6.08 21.58
N MET A 67 12.16 6.78 21.94
CA MET A 67 10.93 6.74 21.17
C MET A 67 10.99 7.74 20.00
N LEU A 68 11.04 7.22 18.78
CA LEU A 68 11.20 7.94 17.52
C LEU A 68 9.87 8.08 16.77
N SER A 69 9.67 9.20 16.10
CA SER A 69 8.51 9.41 15.21
C SER A 69 8.86 9.13 13.76
N PHE A 70 7.84 8.75 12.98
CA PHE A 70 7.93 8.58 11.53
C PHE A 70 8.26 9.86 10.75
N ASP A 71 8.24 11.04 11.39
CA ASP A 71 8.62 12.32 10.78
C ASP A 71 10.05 12.77 11.15
N GLY A 72 10.80 11.93 11.86
CA GLY A 72 12.20 12.14 12.20
C GLY A 72 12.44 12.95 13.49
N GLN A 73 11.53 12.94 14.46
CA GLN A 73 11.76 13.52 15.80
C GLN A 73 12.01 12.43 16.83
N VAL A 74 12.90 12.71 17.79
CA VAL A 74 12.92 11.98 19.06
C VAL A 74 11.80 12.52 19.93
N CYS A 75 10.77 11.72 20.17
CA CYS A 75 9.60 12.12 20.94
C CYS A 75 9.81 11.98 22.44
N MET A 76 10.58 10.99 22.87
CA MET A 76 10.89 10.71 24.26
C MET A 76 12.24 9.99 24.32
N ARG A 77 13.07 10.30 25.33
CA ARG A 77 14.31 9.54 25.57
C ARG A 77 14.05 8.29 26.40
N ASN A 78 14.91 7.28 26.33
CA ASN A 78 14.85 6.12 27.23
C ASN A 78 14.75 6.54 28.72
N ALA A 79 15.59 7.50 29.13
CA ALA A 79 15.57 8.04 30.50
C ALA A 79 14.23 8.71 30.89
N HIS A 80 13.47 9.24 29.94
CA HIS A 80 12.13 9.78 30.20
C HIS A 80 11.09 8.67 30.36
N LEU A 81 11.18 7.59 29.58
CA LEU A 81 10.34 6.41 29.75
C LEU A 81 10.55 5.80 31.13
N LEU A 82 11.81 5.69 31.58
CA LEU A 82 12.22 5.12 32.86
C LEU A 82 12.10 6.06 34.06
N ALA A 83 11.61 7.29 33.90
CA ALA A 83 11.66 8.32 34.95
C ALA A 83 10.97 7.91 36.27
N ALA A 84 9.92 7.08 36.21
CA ALA A 84 9.21 6.64 37.41
C ALA A 84 10.01 5.64 38.28
N TRP A 85 11.02 4.97 37.70
CA TRP A 85 11.85 4.01 38.42
C TRP A 85 13.15 4.64 38.94
N PHE A 86 13.62 5.74 38.35
CA PHE A 86 14.89 6.38 38.68
C PHE A 86 14.70 7.81 39.19
N ALA A 87 14.75 7.99 40.51
CA ALA A 87 14.44 9.27 41.18
C ALA A 87 15.50 10.39 41.03
N ALA A 88 16.67 10.14 40.42
CA ALA A 88 17.73 11.14 40.21
C ALA A 88 18.53 10.84 38.93
N ALA A 89 18.92 11.89 38.21
CA ALA A 89 19.39 11.93 36.82
C ALA A 89 20.71 11.17 36.49
N PRO A 90 20.90 10.81 35.20
CA PRO A 90 19.94 10.14 34.33
C PRO A 90 19.90 8.63 34.66
N GLY A 91 18.74 7.99 34.49
CA GLY A 91 18.66 6.53 34.51
C GLY A 91 19.60 5.91 33.47
N PRO A 92 20.02 4.64 33.66
CA PRO A 92 20.75 3.92 32.62
C PRO A 92 19.90 3.85 31.36
N ASP A 93 20.56 3.83 30.22
CA ASP A 93 19.95 3.40 28.97
C ASP A 93 19.77 1.89 29.03
N LEU A 94 18.54 1.42 28.85
CA LEU A 94 18.20 -0.01 28.92
C LEU A 94 17.57 -0.53 27.63
N GLY A 95 17.64 0.23 26.52
CA GLY A 95 16.98 -0.12 25.26
C GLY A 95 15.45 -0.09 25.34
N LEU A 96 14.79 -0.43 24.23
CA LEU A 96 13.34 -0.46 24.11
C LEU A 96 12.89 -1.58 23.16
N ASP A 97 12.47 -2.68 23.77
CA ASP A 97 12.14 -3.94 23.09
C ASP A 97 10.62 -4.08 22.82
N ALA A 98 9.78 -3.29 23.48
CA ALA A 98 8.35 -3.25 23.14
C ALA A 98 7.74 -1.88 23.40
N LEU A 99 6.71 -1.51 22.64
CA LEU A 99 6.05 -0.22 22.77
C LEU A 99 4.56 -0.24 22.39
N ASP A 100 3.71 0.33 23.26
CA ASP A 100 2.35 0.74 22.92
C ASP A 100 2.01 2.11 23.52
N ILE A 101 1.60 3.06 22.67
CA ILE A 101 1.23 4.42 23.07
C ILE A 101 -0.23 4.45 23.47
N LEU A 102 -0.51 4.40 24.77
CA LEU A 102 -1.88 4.34 25.28
C LEU A 102 -2.52 5.72 25.36
N ASN A 103 -1.84 6.74 25.89
CA ASN A 103 -2.39 8.08 25.97
C ASN A 103 -1.28 9.14 26.05
N ILE A 104 -1.26 10.06 25.09
CA ILE A 104 -0.37 11.23 25.09
C ILE A 104 -1.14 12.57 25.11
N GLY A 105 -2.46 12.51 25.29
CA GLY A 105 -3.32 13.69 25.40
C GLY A 105 -3.07 14.50 26.68
N ASP A 106 -2.57 13.84 27.74
CA ASP A 106 -2.00 14.50 28.91
C ASP A 106 -0.46 14.52 28.78
N VAL A 107 0.07 15.57 28.19
CA VAL A 107 1.51 15.74 27.94
C VAL A 107 2.32 15.78 29.24
N ALA A 108 1.69 16.12 30.38
CA ALA A 108 2.37 16.13 31.67
C ALA A 108 2.52 14.73 32.28
N GLN A 109 1.61 13.81 31.94
CA GLN A 109 1.62 12.43 32.42
C GLN A 109 1.17 11.47 31.30
N PRO A 110 1.99 11.28 30.25
CA PRO A 110 1.68 10.32 29.21
C PRO A 110 1.61 8.92 29.81
N THR A 111 0.75 8.09 29.26
CA THR A 111 0.66 6.66 29.55
C THR A 111 1.18 5.89 28.35
N ILE A 112 2.38 5.37 28.47
CA ILE A 112 3.05 4.53 27.47
C ILE A 112 3.31 3.19 28.16
N ALA A 113 2.98 2.09 27.49
CA ALA A 113 3.36 0.75 27.90
C ALA A 113 4.58 0.32 27.09
N PHE A 114 5.59 -0.27 27.73
CA PHE A 114 6.84 -0.61 27.07
C PHE A 114 7.61 -1.73 27.77
N SER A 115 8.57 -2.33 27.09
CA SER A 115 9.58 -3.22 27.68
C SER A 115 10.99 -2.66 27.44
N THR A 116 12.01 -3.23 28.07
CA THR A 116 13.41 -2.81 27.90
C THR A 116 14.25 -4.00 27.47
N GLU A 117 15.23 -3.78 26.60
CA GLU A 117 16.19 -4.79 26.17
C GLU A 117 17.01 -5.35 27.36
N LEU A 118 17.34 -4.50 28.32
CA LEU A 118 18.19 -4.87 29.46
C LEU A 118 17.45 -4.90 30.80
N ASP A 119 17.75 -5.92 31.60
CA ASP A 119 17.36 -5.98 33.01
C ASP A 119 17.80 -4.73 33.78
N ASP A 120 16.94 -4.26 34.69
CA ASP A 120 17.37 -3.25 35.66
C ASP A 120 18.48 -3.82 36.56
N PRO A 121 19.66 -3.16 36.66
CA PRO A 121 20.76 -3.63 37.51
C PRO A 121 20.39 -3.75 39.00
N ALA A 122 19.35 -3.04 39.46
CA ALA A 122 18.83 -3.14 40.82
C ALA A 122 17.70 -4.17 40.99
N ALA A 123 17.38 -4.95 39.94
CA ALA A 123 16.36 -5.98 39.89
C ALA A 123 14.94 -5.48 40.28
N ARG A 124 14.61 -4.22 39.98
CA ARG A 124 13.24 -3.70 40.16
C ARG A 124 12.28 -4.30 39.14
N PHE A 125 12.76 -4.54 37.93
CA PHE A 125 12.09 -5.21 36.82
C PHE A 125 13.14 -5.97 35.98
N THR A 126 12.67 -6.81 35.06
CA THR A 126 13.49 -7.55 34.08
C THR A 126 13.13 -7.13 32.66
N ALA A 127 13.96 -7.51 31.68
CA ALA A 127 13.80 -7.15 30.27
C ALA A 127 12.44 -7.57 29.68
N GLY A 128 11.88 -8.70 30.11
CA GLY A 128 10.55 -9.15 29.66
C GLY A 128 9.34 -8.56 30.41
N ASP A 129 9.55 -7.68 31.40
CA ASP A 129 8.45 -7.09 32.17
C ASP A 129 7.78 -5.95 31.40
N LEU A 130 6.45 -5.96 31.31
CA LEU A 130 5.70 -4.85 30.74
C LEU A 130 5.60 -3.67 31.72
N LEU A 131 6.32 -2.59 31.41
CA LEU A 131 6.43 -1.35 32.17
C LEU A 131 5.42 -0.29 31.68
N PHE A 132 5.10 0.66 32.55
CA PHE A 132 4.25 1.81 32.20
C PHE A 132 4.82 3.10 32.74
N THR A 133 4.87 4.17 31.94
CA THR A 133 5.42 5.49 32.35
C THR A 133 4.92 6.05 33.68
N PRO A 134 3.70 5.76 34.19
CA PRO A 134 3.30 6.14 35.54
C PRO A 134 3.99 5.36 36.69
N GLY A 135 4.83 4.37 36.40
CA GLY A 135 5.61 3.58 37.36
C GLY A 135 4.97 2.24 37.77
N TYR A 136 4.18 1.63 36.89
CA TYR A 136 3.59 0.30 37.11
C TYR A 136 4.34 -0.75 36.29
N ALA A 137 4.33 -2.01 36.73
CA ALA A 137 4.96 -3.11 36.01
C ALA A 137 4.14 -4.39 36.14
N ILE A 138 3.95 -5.09 35.02
CA ILE A 138 3.37 -6.43 34.94
C ILE A 138 4.52 -7.38 34.58
N PRO A 139 4.87 -8.34 35.44
CA PRO A 139 6.03 -9.18 35.17
C PRO A 139 5.76 -10.16 34.02
N ASN A 140 6.79 -10.52 33.25
CA ASN A 140 6.69 -11.41 32.08
C ASN A 140 5.91 -12.71 32.39
N ILE A 141 6.19 -13.30 33.56
CA ILE A 141 5.53 -14.52 34.02
C ILE A 141 4.00 -14.39 34.18
N ALA A 142 3.47 -13.19 34.39
CA ALA A 142 2.03 -12.95 34.47
C ALA A 142 1.37 -12.91 33.08
N LEU A 143 2.08 -12.39 32.07
CA LEU A 143 1.65 -12.46 30.66
C LEU A 143 1.61 -13.92 30.20
N LEU A 144 2.62 -14.70 30.59
CA LEU A 144 2.83 -16.08 30.16
C LEU A 144 2.11 -17.15 30.99
N HIS A 145 1.55 -16.78 32.14
CA HIS A 145 0.84 -17.68 33.03
C HIS A 145 -0.21 -18.58 32.34
N PRO A 146 -1.05 -18.09 31.38
CA PRO A 146 -2.02 -18.92 30.67
C PRO A 146 -1.39 -20.06 29.87
N PHE A 147 -0.15 -19.90 29.44
CA PHE A 147 0.61 -20.88 28.66
C PHE A 147 1.37 -21.87 29.54
N GLY A 148 1.35 -21.69 30.87
CA GLY A 148 2.04 -22.57 31.81
C GLY A 148 3.56 -22.33 31.88
N ILE A 149 4.04 -21.18 31.41
CA ILE A 149 5.44 -20.76 31.52
C ILE A 149 5.57 -19.88 32.77
N ASN A 150 6.57 -20.18 33.59
CA ASN A 150 6.73 -19.61 34.93
C ASN A 150 8.11 -18.95 35.14
N TYR A 151 8.79 -18.62 34.05
CA TYR A 151 10.06 -17.92 34.01
C TYR A 151 10.00 -16.86 32.92
N ASP A 152 10.90 -15.89 32.99
CA ASP A 152 11.02 -14.81 32.01
C ASP A 152 11.65 -15.33 30.71
N ILE A 153 11.07 -14.97 29.57
CA ILE A 153 11.55 -15.29 28.21
C ILE A 153 11.55 -14.06 27.28
N GLY A 154 11.61 -12.85 27.83
CA GLY A 154 11.67 -11.62 27.03
C GLY A 154 10.30 -11.12 26.57
N LEU A 155 10.26 -9.93 25.97
CA LEU A 155 9.05 -9.25 25.51
C LEU A 155 9.38 -8.23 24.40
N ASP A 156 9.24 -8.67 23.17
CA ASP A 156 9.67 -7.89 21.99
C ASP A 156 8.49 -7.19 21.28
N GLY A 157 7.30 -7.27 21.86
CA GLY A 157 6.12 -6.73 21.21
C GLY A 157 4.95 -6.66 22.14
N VAL A 158 4.22 -5.55 22.09
CA VAL A 158 3.02 -5.36 22.91
C VAL A 158 1.97 -4.52 22.20
N GLN A 159 0.72 -4.97 22.25
CA GLN A 159 -0.44 -4.21 21.81
C GLN A 159 -1.63 -4.45 22.72
N PHE A 160 -2.22 -3.38 23.24
CA PHE A 160 -3.49 -3.44 23.96
C PHE A 160 -4.68 -3.47 23.01
N ILE A 161 -5.53 -4.49 23.19
CA ILE A 161 -6.76 -4.69 22.43
C ILE A 161 -7.98 -4.38 23.30
N GLY A 162 -8.88 -3.56 22.77
CA GLY A 162 -10.07 -3.07 23.44
C GLY A 162 -10.31 -1.59 23.21
N SER A 163 -11.44 -1.07 23.71
CA SER A 163 -11.72 0.36 23.63
C SER A 163 -10.77 1.16 24.52
N GLN A 164 -10.33 2.31 24.03
CA GLN A 164 -9.44 3.24 24.73
C GLN A 164 -9.80 3.48 26.22
N ASP A 165 -11.07 3.76 26.51
CA ASP A 165 -11.54 4.01 27.87
C ASP A 165 -11.34 2.81 28.81
N LYS A 166 -11.57 1.60 28.31
CA LYS A 166 -11.38 0.36 29.08
C LYS A 166 -9.91 0.08 29.33
N ILE A 167 -9.05 0.31 28.33
CA ILE A 167 -7.61 0.18 28.45
C ILE A 167 -7.08 1.14 29.53
N LEU A 168 -7.44 2.43 29.46
CA LEU A 168 -6.99 3.40 30.46
C LEU A 168 -7.55 3.10 31.85
N THR A 169 -8.78 2.60 31.95
CA THR A 169 -9.35 2.15 33.23
C THR A 169 -8.60 0.94 33.80
N PHE A 170 -8.21 -0.01 32.95
CA PHE A 170 -7.37 -1.14 33.35
C PHE A 170 -6.00 -0.67 33.86
N VAL A 171 -5.31 0.19 33.12
CA VAL A 171 -3.98 0.71 33.50
C VAL A 171 -4.06 1.48 34.82
N ALA A 172 -5.07 2.32 35.00
CA ALA A 172 -5.29 3.03 36.26
C ALA A 172 -5.48 2.10 37.46
N ALA A 173 -6.04 0.90 37.26
CA ALA A 173 -6.20 -0.08 38.32
C ALA A 173 -4.86 -0.73 38.75
N LEU A 174 -3.84 -0.72 37.89
CA LEU A 174 -2.51 -1.25 38.21
C LEU A 174 -1.80 -0.44 39.29
N ALA A 175 -2.18 0.83 39.50
CA ALA A 175 -1.65 1.67 40.58
C ALA A 175 -1.78 1.04 41.97
N ASN A 176 -2.77 0.16 42.15
CA ASN A 176 -3.04 -0.52 43.41
C ASN A 176 -2.53 -1.98 43.44
N THR A 177 -1.81 -2.41 42.40
CA THR A 177 -1.34 -3.79 42.22
C THR A 177 0.15 -3.78 41.89
N PRO A 178 1.03 -3.83 42.91
CA PRO A 178 2.47 -3.80 42.66
C PRO A 178 2.94 -5.07 41.95
N ARG A 179 4.07 -4.98 41.23
CA ARG A 179 4.74 -6.12 40.55
C ARG A 179 4.83 -7.38 41.43
N SER A 180 5.17 -7.20 42.71
CA SER A 180 5.30 -8.31 43.67
C SER A 180 4.00 -9.07 43.93
N GLU A 181 2.84 -8.47 43.69
CA GLU A 181 1.55 -9.16 43.79
C GLU A 181 1.33 -10.09 42.59
N PHE A 182 1.68 -9.63 41.39
CA PHE A 182 1.67 -10.49 40.20
C PHE A 182 2.67 -11.63 40.30
N LEU A 183 3.87 -11.40 40.87
CA LEU A 183 4.83 -12.48 41.10
C LEU A 183 4.29 -13.57 42.04
N LYS A 184 3.52 -13.18 43.06
CA LYS A 184 2.89 -14.14 44.00
C LYS A 184 1.67 -14.84 43.40
N ASN A 185 0.93 -14.14 42.55
CA ASN A 185 -0.29 -14.63 41.92
C ASN A 185 -0.33 -14.23 40.43
N PRO A 186 0.41 -14.93 39.55
CA PRO A 186 0.51 -14.54 38.14
C PRO A 186 -0.86 -14.53 37.44
N GLY A 187 -1.76 -15.43 37.85
CA GLY A 187 -3.14 -15.50 37.38
C GLY A 187 -4.02 -14.28 37.68
N LEU A 188 -3.54 -13.32 38.49
CA LEU A 188 -4.23 -12.06 38.76
C LEU A 188 -4.39 -11.23 37.49
N LEU A 189 -3.41 -11.23 36.59
CA LEU A 189 -3.46 -10.45 35.36
C LEU A 189 -4.68 -10.82 34.52
N GLN A 190 -4.91 -12.12 34.29
CA GLN A 190 -6.04 -12.60 33.51
C GLN A 190 -7.40 -12.24 34.14
N GLN A 191 -7.47 -12.16 35.47
CA GLN A 191 -8.67 -11.71 36.17
C GLN A 191 -8.95 -10.23 35.91
N LEU A 192 -7.90 -9.39 35.93
CA LEU A 192 -8.01 -7.97 35.62
C LEU A 192 -8.37 -7.74 34.15
N LEU A 193 -7.68 -8.40 33.21
CA LEU A 193 -7.97 -8.32 31.78
C LEU A 193 -9.44 -8.68 31.47
N ARG A 194 -9.93 -9.81 32.00
CA ARG A 194 -11.36 -10.19 31.87
C ARG A 194 -12.31 -9.20 32.52
N ARG A 195 -11.97 -8.67 33.69
CA ARG A 195 -12.81 -7.71 34.41
C ARG A 195 -13.02 -6.43 33.62
N TYR A 196 -11.98 -5.94 32.95
CA TYR A 196 -12.03 -4.71 32.18
C TYR A 196 -12.38 -4.92 30.70
N GLY A 197 -12.42 -6.17 30.23
CA GLY A 197 -12.70 -6.49 28.83
C GLY A 197 -11.60 -5.97 27.90
N VAL A 198 -10.35 -6.16 28.32
CA VAL A 198 -9.11 -5.79 27.63
C VAL A 198 -8.29 -7.05 27.41
N ASP A 199 -7.55 -7.09 26.32
CA ASP A 199 -6.52 -8.10 26.08
C ASP A 199 -5.17 -7.41 25.81
N ILE A 200 -4.09 -8.15 26.01
CA ILE A 200 -2.74 -7.73 25.67
C ILE A 200 -2.23 -8.78 24.68
N TRP A 201 -2.01 -8.35 23.45
CA TRP A 201 -1.31 -9.15 22.46
C TRP A 201 0.18 -8.87 22.56
N PHE A 202 1.00 -9.91 22.53
CA PHE A 202 2.43 -9.78 22.77
C PHE A 202 3.25 -10.87 22.08
N THR A 203 4.54 -10.63 21.92
CA THR A 203 5.56 -11.57 21.43
C THR A 203 6.65 -11.73 22.49
N VAL A 204 7.61 -12.63 22.26
CA VAL A 204 8.64 -12.96 23.25
C VAL A 204 9.97 -13.21 22.53
N GLU A 205 11.09 -12.83 23.15
CA GLU A 205 12.44 -13.08 22.65
C GLU A 205 12.80 -14.58 22.58
N GLY A 206 12.26 -15.35 23.53
CA GLY A 206 12.64 -16.74 23.75
C GLY A 206 11.63 -17.77 23.27
N THR A 207 12.09 -18.78 22.52
CA THR A 207 11.29 -19.98 22.24
C THR A 207 11.06 -20.83 23.53
N ALA A 208 9.79 -21.09 23.87
CA ALA A 208 9.40 -21.96 24.97
C ALA A 208 8.89 -23.33 24.50
N ARG A 209 9.57 -24.40 24.92
CA ARG A 209 9.16 -25.79 24.66
C ARG A 209 8.55 -26.45 25.88
N ILE A 210 7.24 -26.64 25.84
CA ILE A 210 6.50 -27.37 26.88
C ILE A 210 6.30 -28.80 26.41
N VAL A 211 6.87 -29.77 27.14
CA VAL A 211 6.78 -31.20 26.80
C VAL A 211 5.31 -31.64 26.74
N GLY A 212 4.84 -32.04 25.56
CA GLY A 212 3.47 -32.49 25.34
C GLY A 212 2.43 -31.40 25.12
N ALA A 213 2.83 -30.13 25.01
CA ALA A 213 1.98 -29.00 24.62
C ALA A 213 2.50 -28.31 23.35
N ILE A 214 1.80 -27.26 22.91
CA ILE A 214 2.18 -26.43 21.77
C ILE A 214 3.50 -25.72 22.10
N GLN A 215 4.46 -25.76 21.17
CA GLN A 215 5.69 -24.96 21.24
C GLN A 215 5.32 -23.50 20.96
N ILE A 216 5.78 -22.59 21.82
CA ILE A 216 5.68 -21.14 21.59
C ILE A 216 7.00 -20.70 20.97
N LEU A 217 6.89 -20.11 19.79
CA LEU A 217 7.99 -19.50 19.05
C LEU A 217 8.12 -18.03 19.43
N ASP A 218 9.31 -17.46 19.26
CA ASP A 218 9.49 -16.00 19.39
C ASP A 218 8.63 -15.26 18.34
N GLY A 219 8.49 -15.89 17.18
CA GLY A 219 7.66 -15.48 16.08
C GLY A 219 6.14 -15.51 16.27
N ASP A 220 5.65 -15.99 17.42
CA ASP A 220 4.22 -16.18 17.65
C ASP A 220 3.60 -14.96 18.33
N LEU A 221 2.47 -14.49 17.80
CA LEU A 221 1.65 -13.47 18.46
C LEU A 221 0.72 -14.14 19.47
N LEU A 222 0.84 -13.78 20.74
CA LEU A 222 0.18 -14.41 21.88
C LEU A 222 -0.90 -13.50 22.48
N SER A 223 -1.90 -14.07 23.14
CA SER A 223 -2.89 -13.32 23.93
C SER A 223 -2.77 -13.63 25.43
N ALA A 224 -2.54 -12.58 26.22
CA ALA A 224 -2.40 -12.69 27.67
C ALA A 224 -3.74 -12.97 28.38
N ALA A 225 -4.89 -12.59 27.80
CA ALA A 225 -6.18 -12.77 28.44
C ALA A 225 -6.71 -14.21 28.34
N ASN A 226 -6.48 -14.87 27.21
CA ASN A 226 -7.09 -16.16 26.88
C ASN A 226 -6.09 -17.32 26.77
N GLY A 227 -4.79 -17.05 26.67
CA GLY A 227 -3.77 -18.09 26.52
C GLY A 227 -3.77 -18.81 25.18
N VAL A 228 -4.08 -18.09 24.09
CA VAL A 228 -4.02 -18.63 22.73
C VAL A 228 -2.92 -17.95 21.91
N ILE A 229 -2.40 -18.70 20.93
CA ILE A 229 -1.62 -18.12 19.84
C ILE A 229 -2.63 -17.45 18.90
N VAL A 230 -2.61 -16.11 18.88
CA VAL A 230 -3.46 -15.26 18.04
C VAL A 230 -3.10 -15.44 16.57
N ALA A 231 -1.79 -15.43 16.27
CA ALA A 231 -1.25 -15.76 14.96
C ALA A 231 0.09 -16.44 15.14
N ALA A 232 0.24 -17.64 14.59
CA ALA A 232 1.54 -18.29 14.54
C ALA A 232 2.41 -17.62 13.47
N GLN A 233 3.73 -17.65 13.60
CA GLN A 233 4.63 -17.05 12.61
C GLN A 233 4.39 -17.59 11.18
N SER A 234 4.06 -18.88 11.09
CA SER A 234 3.68 -19.56 9.84
C SER A 234 2.40 -19.02 9.18
N ALA A 235 1.59 -18.21 9.88
CA ALA A 235 0.44 -17.53 9.30
C ALA A 235 0.76 -16.06 8.95
N LEU A 236 1.78 -15.47 9.59
CA LEU A 236 2.18 -14.08 9.38
C LEU A 236 2.89 -13.88 8.05
N LEU A 237 3.76 -14.82 7.67
CA LEU A 237 4.59 -14.74 6.48
C LEU A 237 4.09 -15.68 5.36
N PRO A 238 4.12 -15.24 4.08
CA PRO A 238 3.59 -16.00 2.94
C PRO A 238 4.34 -17.31 2.74
N ALA A 239 3.69 -18.31 2.13
CA ALA A 239 4.21 -19.68 2.01
C ALA A 239 5.58 -19.80 1.31
N SER A 240 6.01 -18.79 0.56
CA SER A 240 7.33 -18.70 -0.06
C SER A 240 8.47 -18.49 0.95
N VAL A 241 8.19 -17.94 2.12
CA VAL A 241 9.15 -17.74 3.22
C VAL A 241 9.20 -19.02 4.08
N PRO A 242 10.34 -19.49 4.61
CA PRO A 242 10.37 -20.71 5.44
C PRO A 242 9.95 -20.49 6.91
N ALA A 243 8.99 -19.61 7.18
CA ALA A 243 8.63 -19.16 8.54
C ALA A 243 7.75 -20.15 9.33
N GLY A 244 8.17 -20.51 10.54
CA GLY A 244 7.49 -21.39 11.48
C GLY A 244 8.21 -22.73 11.68
N LEU A 245 8.71 -22.95 12.88
CA LEU A 245 9.21 -24.26 13.32
C LEU A 245 8.07 -25.17 13.83
N PRO A 246 8.24 -26.50 13.77
CA PRO A 246 9.30 -27.23 13.07
C PRO A 246 8.96 -27.48 11.59
N THR A 247 7.86 -26.93 11.07
CA THR A 247 7.27 -27.39 9.80
C THR A 247 7.80 -26.69 8.55
N ARG A 248 8.04 -25.38 8.61
CA ARG A 248 8.49 -24.54 7.48
C ARG A 248 9.98 -24.24 7.51
N GLY A 249 10.60 -24.23 8.70
CA GLY A 249 12.04 -24.46 8.86
C GLY A 249 12.83 -23.37 9.58
N VAL A 250 12.31 -22.16 9.74
CA VAL A 250 12.98 -21.03 10.40
C VAL A 250 12.01 -20.36 11.36
N ASP A 251 12.51 -19.98 12.54
CA ASP A 251 11.85 -19.00 13.40
C ASP A 251 12.54 -17.66 13.15
N PHE A 252 11.80 -16.69 12.67
CA PHE A 252 12.26 -15.35 12.31
C PHE A 252 12.19 -14.32 13.45
N GLY A 253 11.68 -14.62 14.65
CA GLY A 253 11.40 -13.58 15.64
C GLY A 253 10.19 -12.70 15.30
N LEU A 254 9.83 -11.84 16.25
CA LEU A 254 8.94 -10.70 16.08
C LEU A 254 9.32 -9.57 17.06
N ASP A 255 10.16 -8.65 16.62
CA ASP A 255 10.76 -7.61 17.50
C ASP A 255 9.93 -6.33 17.55
N ALA A 256 8.87 -6.29 16.75
CA ALA A 256 7.97 -5.16 16.78
C ALA A 256 6.60 -5.62 16.34
N VAL A 257 5.57 -5.21 17.07
CA VAL A 257 4.17 -5.52 16.73
C VAL A 257 3.28 -4.33 16.98
N ALA A 258 2.51 -3.94 15.96
CA ALA A 258 1.51 -2.90 16.09
C ALA A 258 0.27 -3.18 15.24
N THR A 259 -0.91 -2.93 15.81
CA THR A 259 -2.17 -3.12 15.11
C THR A 259 -3.33 -2.27 15.68
N SER A 260 -4.48 -2.31 15.02
CA SER A 260 -5.72 -1.73 15.51
C SER A 260 -6.10 -2.32 16.87
N ARG A 261 -6.50 -1.44 17.78
CA ARG A 261 -7.08 -1.82 19.08
C ARG A 261 -8.44 -2.50 18.96
N ASN A 262 -9.09 -2.44 17.78
CA ASN A 262 -10.33 -3.15 17.53
C ASN A 262 -10.03 -4.63 17.24
N ALA A 263 -10.46 -5.52 18.13
CA ALA A 263 -10.30 -6.97 18.00
C ALA A 263 -10.79 -7.55 16.66
N GLU A 264 -11.85 -7.01 16.06
CA GLU A 264 -12.36 -7.48 14.77
C GLU A 264 -11.46 -7.11 13.58
N ALA A 265 -10.70 -6.03 13.70
CA ALA A 265 -9.81 -5.52 12.64
C ALA A 265 -8.33 -5.81 12.91
N ALA A 266 -7.96 -6.15 14.15
CA ALA A 266 -6.59 -6.24 14.63
C ALA A 266 -5.71 -7.22 13.82
N LEU A 267 -6.23 -8.37 13.39
CA LEU A 267 -5.41 -9.25 12.53
C LEU A 267 -5.22 -8.69 11.12
N ALA A 268 -6.23 -8.03 10.56
CA ALA A 268 -6.18 -7.48 9.20
C ALA A 268 -5.27 -6.24 9.07
N SER A 269 -5.08 -5.51 10.18
CA SER A 269 -4.21 -4.32 10.26
C SER A 269 -2.86 -4.59 10.92
N LEU A 270 -2.51 -5.87 11.17
CA LEU A 270 -1.29 -6.24 11.87
C LEU A 270 -0.04 -5.85 11.07
N ASN A 271 0.78 -4.99 11.67
CA ASN A 271 2.12 -4.66 11.22
C ASN A 271 3.13 -5.25 12.21
N PHE A 272 4.26 -5.71 11.71
CA PHE A 272 5.29 -6.31 12.54
C PHE A 272 6.69 -6.18 11.93
N SER A 273 7.73 -6.36 12.74
CA SER A 273 9.12 -6.62 12.33
C SER A 273 9.56 -8.03 12.72
N THR A 274 10.77 -8.44 12.36
CA THR A 274 11.31 -9.79 12.61
C THR A 274 12.78 -9.73 13.02
N GLU A 275 13.22 -10.48 14.02
CA GLU A 275 14.62 -10.56 14.52
C GLU A 275 15.68 -10.80 13.45
N ILE A 276 15.31 -11.49 12.37
CA ILE A 276 16.26 -11.80 11.30
C ILE A 276 15.71 -11.49 9.91
N LEU A 277 16.61 -11.00 9.07
CA LEU A 277 16.33 -10.77 7.66
C LEU A 277 16.03 -12.05 6.87
N TYR A 278 15.34 -11.89 5.74
CA TYR A 278 15.12 -12.91 4.74
C TYR A 278 15.48 -12.40 3.33
N ASP A 279 16.35 -13.14 2.65
CA ASP A 279 16.70 -12.87 1.24
C ASP A 279 16.08 -13.94 0.33
N GLY A 280 14.97 -13.58 -0.33
CA GLY A 280 14.20 -14.43 -1.22
C GLY A 280 14.02 -13.85 -2.63
N THR A 281 13.62 -14.69 -3.59
CA THR A 281 13.43 -14.23 -4.97
C THR A 281 12.09 -13.52 -5.21
N GLU A 282 11.06 -13.86 -4.43
CA GLU A 282 9.71 -13.29 -4.55
C GLU A 282 9.42 -12.23 -3.49
N LEU A 283 10.07 -12.34 -2.32
CA LEU A 283 9.96 -11.42 -1.20
C LEU A 283 11.30 -11.43 -0.46
N SER A 284 11.84 -10.24 -0.19
CA SER A 284 12.97 -10.03 0.73
C SER A 284 12.63 -8.92 1.71
N PHE A 285 13.06 -9.09 2.96
CA PHE A 285 12.89 -8.14 4.04
C PHE A 285 14.08 -8.18 4.98
N THR A 286 14.31 -7.09 5.69
CA THR A 286 15.29 -7.01 6.77
C THR A 286 14.61 -6.99 8.13
N ASP A 287 15.38 -7.18 9.20
CA ASP A 287 14.89 -7.07 10.58
C ASP A 287 14.41 -5.66 10.96
N GLY A 288 14.86 -4.62 10.26
CA GLY A 288 14.29 -3.27 10.41
C GLY A 288 13.05 -2.94 9.56
N ASP A 289 12.58 -3.84 8.69
CA ASP A 289 11.46 -3.55 7.78
C ASP A 289 10.11 -3.77 8.49
N VAL A 290 9.15 -2.84 8.37
CA VAL A 290 7.78 -3.10 8.81
C VAL A 290 7.06 -3.92 7.75
N LEU A 291 6.57 -5.09 8.14
CA LEU A 291 5.80 -6.03 7.34
C LEU A 291 4.31 -5.98 7.68
N ARG A 292 3.50 -6.49 6.77
CA ARG A 292 2.07 -6.75 6.99
C ARG A 292 1.72 -8.20 6.69
N MET A 293 0.83 -8.78 7.48
CA MET A 293 0.37 -10.15 7.32
C MET A 293 -0.02 -10.46 5.87
N GLY A 294 0.65 -11.43 5.25
CA GLY A 294 0.43 -11.85 3.85
C GLY A 294 0.84 -10.86 2.74
N ASN A 295 1.03 -9.57 3.06
CA ASN A 295 1.22 -8.47 2.09
C ASN A 295 2.68 -7.97 1.96
N GLY A 296 3.65 -8.63 2.60
CA GLY A 296 5.07 -8.30 2.46
C GLY A 296 5.48 -7.03 3.22
N VAL A 297 6.54 -6.35 2.74
CA VAL A 297 7.09 -5.13 3.38
C VAL A 297 6.23 -3.91 3.06
N VAL A 298 5.74 -3.22 4.09
CA VAL A 298 4.97 -1.98 3.99
C VAL A 298 5.81 -0.73 4.27
N ILE A 299 6.85 -0.82 5.10
CA ILE A 299 7.82 0.26 5.33
C ILE A 299 9.22 -0.35 5.32
N LYS A 300 10.12 0.22 4.53
CA LYS A 300 11.53 -0.20 4.58
C LYS A 300 12.24 0.44 5.78
N HIS A 301 13.16 -0.26 6.42
CA HIS A 301 13.92 0.25 7.58
C HIS A 301 14.51 1.63 7.33
N TRP A 302 15.09 1.84 6.14
CA TRP A 302 15.76 3.08 5.80
C TRP A 302 14.75 4.24 5.70
N GLU A 303 13.47 3.97 5.39
CA GLU A 303 12.42 4.98 5.36
C GLU A 303 12.07 5.50 6.76
N LEU A 304 12.21 4.66 7.79
CA LEU A 304 12.04 5.04 9.19
C LEU A 304 13.16 5.98 9.63
N ILE A 305 14.42 5.62 9.33
CA ILE A 305 15.59 6.28 9.93
C ILE A 305 16.13 7.45 9.08
N LYS A 306 15.84 7.52 7.76
CA LYS A 306 16.43 8.54 6.84
C LYS A 306 16.24 9.98 7.30
N LEU A 307 15.13 10.28 7.98
CA LEU A 307 14.81 11.64 8.42
C LEU A 307 15.69 12.11 9.58
N PHE A 308 16.42 11.21 10.23
CA PHE A 308 17.46 11.53 11.21
C PHE A 308 18.85 11.67 10.59
N TYR A 309 19.01 11.31 9.32
CA TYR A 309 20.27 11.34 8.59
C TYR A 309 21.39 10.54 9.30
N PRO A 310 21.14 9.27 9.69
CA PRO A 310 22.17 8.43 10.30
C PRO A 310 23.33 8.20 9.33
N ALA A 311 24.51 7.87 9.86
CA ALA A 311 25.63 7.44 9.04
C ALA A 311 25.54 5.95 8.65
N ALA A 312 24.77 5.18 9.41
CA ALA A 312 24.44 3.80 9.11
C ALA A 312 23.29 3.74 8.09
N ASP A 313 23.34 2.72 7.23
CA ASP A 313 22.29 2.45 6.25
C ASP A 313 21.22 1.49 6.82
N PHE A 314 21.47 0.91 8.00
CA PHE A 314 20.66 -0.13 8.63
C PHE A 314 20.86 -0.12 10.15
N LEU A 315 19.77 -0.24 10.92
CA LEU A 315 19.76 -0.10 12.39
C LEU A 315 18.76 -1.03 13.09
N GLY A 316 18.12 -1.97 12.37
CA GLY A 316 17.07 -2.81 12.95
C GLY A 316 15.79 -2.06 13.35
N LEU A 317 14.82 -2.77 13.93
CA LEU A 317 13.56 -2.23 14.46
C LEU A 317 13.14 -3.02 15.70
N ASP A 318 13.34 -2.42 16.87
CA ASP A 318 13.21 -3.07 18.19
C ASP A 318 11.87 -2.81 18.88
N ALA A 319 11.11 -1.84 18.38
CA ALA A 319 9.81 -1.51 18.95
C ALA A 319 8.98 -0.73 17.95
N LEU A 320 7.67 -0.97 17.94
CA LEU A 320 6.74 -0.30 17.04
C LEU A 320 5.40 -0.06 17.72
N ALA A 321 4.94 1.19 17.65
CA ALA A 321 3.57 1.58 17.96
C ALA A 321 2.98 2.33 16.78
N VAL A 322 1.77 1.96 16.35
CA VAL A 322 1.06 2.60 15.25
C VAL A 322 -0.27 3.12 15.75
N GLY A 323 -0.68 4.32 15.31
CA GLY A 323 -2.02 4.84 15.56
C GLY A 323 -3.12 4.05 14.84
N GLU A 324 -4.35 4.57 14.81
CA GLU A 324 -5.46 3.91 14.08
C GLU A 324 -5.18 3.68 12.58
N THR A 325 -4.23 4.43 12.02
CA THR A 325 -3.62 4.22 10.71
C THR A 325 -2.14 4.60 10.80
N LEU A 326 -1.24 3.82 10.17
CA LEU A 326 0.08 4.34 9.81
C LEU A 326 -0.15 5.68 9.08
N PRO A 327 0.59 6.75 9.40
CA PRO A 327 0.54 7.94 8.55
C PRO A 327 0.82 7.45 7.12
N PRO A 328 0.03 7.85 6.11
CA PRO A 328 0.22 7.36 4.76
C PRO A 328 1.60 7.80 4.32
N MET A 329 2.57 6.90 4.46
CA MET A 329 3.81 7.05 3.76
C MET A 329 3.43 7.01 2.30
N CYS A 330 3.97 7.94 1.53
CA CYS A 330 3.79 7.85 0.10
C CYS A 330 4.32 6.49 -0.36
N GLU A 331 3.49 5.73 -1.06
CA GLU A 331 3.89 4.51 -1.75
C GLU A 331 4.16 4.83 -3.22
N ASN A 332 5.26 4.32 -3.77
CA ASN A 332 5.52 4.41 -5.20
C ASN A 332 4.81 3.25 -5.90
N GLN A 333 3.64 3.51 -6.51
CA GLN A 333 2.87 2.45 -7.15
C GLN A 333 2.02 2.92 -8.31
N ILE A 334 1.65 1.99 -9.19
CA ILE A 334 0.56 2.16 -10.16
C ILE A 334 -0.77 1.97 -9.42
N THR A 335 -1.67 2.95 -9.54
CA THR A 335 -3.01 2.88 -8.92
C THR A 335 -4.08 2.50 -9.93
N ASP A 336 -3.95 2.97 -11.16
CA ASP A 336 -4.96 2.76 -12.20
C ASP A 336 -4.31 2.59 -13.56
N LEU A 337 -4.97 1.86 -14.45
CA LEU A 337 -4.56 1.78 -15.85
C LEU A 337 -5.73 1.68 -16.82
N GLY A 338 -5.44 2.04 -18.07
CA GLY A 338 -6.41 2.00 -19.16
C GLY A 338 -7.29 3.25 -19.25
N GLY A 339 -7.95 3.40 -20.39
CA GLY A 339 -8.66 4.64 -20.72
C GLY A 339 -9.82 5.01 -19.80
N LEU A 340 -10.40 4.03 -19.11
CA LEU A 340 -11.48 4.23 -18.14
C LEU A 340 -10.99 4.33 -16.69
N GLN A 341 -9.68 4.46 -16.44
CA GLN A 341 -9.08 4.48 -15.10
C GLN A 341 -9.53 3.26 -14.27
N VAL A 342 -9.17 2.07 -14.73
CA VAL A 342 -9.48 0.84 -13.99
C VAL A 342 -8.49 0.73 -12.84
N ASP A 343 -9.00 0.69 -11.61
CA ASP A 343 -8.20 0.45 -10.41
C ASP A 343 -7.47 -0.89 -10.57
N VAL A 344 -6.19 -0.94 -10.20
CA VAL A 344 -5.40 -2.18 -10.27
C VAL A 344 -6.00 -3.31 -9.42
N ALA A 345 -6.76 -2.99 -8.37
CA ALA A 345 -7.50 -3.94 -7.55
C ALA A 345 -8.69 -4.58 -8.30
N ASP A 346 -9.23 -3.90 -9.31
CA ASP A 346 -10.34 -4.38 -10.15
C ASP A 346 -9.83 -5.21 -11.35
N ILE A 347 -8.55 -5.58 -11.37
CA ILE A 347 -7.96 -6.40 -12.44
C ILE A 347 -7.82 -7.84 -11.96
N ASN A 348 -8.46 -8.75 -12.69
CA ASN A 348 -8.43 -10.16 -12.35
C ASN A 348 -7.14 -10.87 -12.78
N ALA A 349 -6.98 -12.13 -12.36
CA ALA A 349 -5.81 -12.96 -12.65
C ALA A 349 -5.56 -13.20 -14.16
N ALA A 350 -6.53 -12.91 -15.03
CA ALA A 350 -6.37 -12.99 -16.48
C ALA A 350 -5.98 -11.66 -17.13
N GLY A 351 -5.77 -10.61 -16.32
CA GLY A 351 -5.38 -9.25 -16.72
C GLY A 351 -6.53 -8.42 -17.27
N ARG A 352 -7.78 -8.74 -16.93
CA ARG A 352 -8.97 -8.05 -17.44
C ARG A 352 -9.66 -7.29 -16.32
N GLY A 353 -10.16 -6.10 -16.61
CA GLY A 353 -10.85 -5.23 -15.66
C GLY A 353 -12.29 -5.67 -15.39
N GLU A 354 -12.71 -5.62 -14.12
CA GLU A 354 -14.02 -6.01 -13.61
C GLU A 354 -14.86 -4.78 -13.19
N ILE A 355 -15.06 -3.87 -14.14
CA ILE A 355 -15.64 -2.53 -13.89
C ILE A 355 -17.19 -2.48 -13.85
N GLY A 356 -17.80 -3.41 -13.10
CA GLY A 356 -19.24 -3.41 -12.85
C GLY A 356 -20.13 -3.88 -14.02
N TYR A 357 -19.55 -4.54 -15.01
CA TYR A 357 -20.28 -5.23 -16.08
C TYR A 357 -20.31 -6.75 -15.82
N PRO A 358 -21.26 -7.50 -16.42
CA PRO A 358 -21.30 -8.97 -16.34
C PRO A 358 -20.12 -9.68 -17.02
N THR A 359 -19.18 -8.93 -17.57
CA THR A 359 -18.05 -9.40 -18.37
C THR A 359 -16.79 -8.69 -17.92
N ASP A 360 -15.65 -9.35 -18.08
CA ASP A 360 -14.36 -8.71 -17.87
C ASP A 360 -13.81 -8.09 -19.18
N HIS A 361 -12.93 -7.10 -19.05
CA HIS A 361 -12.54 -6.20 -20.12
C HIS A 361 -11.01 -6.15 -20.34
N PRO A 362 -10.48 -6.49 -21.54
CA PRO A 362 -9.07 -6.28 -21.86
C PRO A 362 -8.79 -4.80 -22.22
N PHE A 363 -7.52 -4.46 -22.44
CA PHE A 363 -7.04 -3.11 -22.72
C PHE A 363 -6.40 -3.01 -24.11
N GLY A 364 -6.56 -1.87 -24.79
CA GLY A 364 -6.05 -1.71 -26.15
C GLY A 364 -5.77 -0.27 -26.58
N ALA A 365 -5.22 -0.14 -27.78
CA ALA A 365 -4.77 1.09 -28.43
C ALA A 365 -3.74 1.90 -27.60
N SER A 366 -4.22 2.76 -26.71
CA SER A 366 -3.41 3.50 -25.74
C SER A 366 -3.80 3.09 -24.33
N ILE A 367 -2.81 2.88 -23.45
CA ILE A 367 -3.03 2.50 -22.06
C ILE A 367 -2.33 3.55 -21.19
N PRO A 368 -3.06 4.56 -20.70
CA PRO A 368 -2.55 5.47 -19.69
C PRO A 368 -2.39 4.76 -18.35
N PHE A 369 -1.40 5.19 -17.57
CA PHE A 369 -1.12 4.70 -16.22
C PHE A 369 -1.16 5.85 -15.22
N TRP A 370 -1.91 5.69 -14.13
CA TRP A 370 -1.89 6.60 -12.98
C TRP A 370 -1.17 5.94 -11.81
N GLY A 371 -0.70 6.77 -10.89
CA GLY A 371 -0.04 6.27 -9.71
C GLY A 371 0.58 7.38 -8.88
N THR A 372 1.32 6.97 -7.86
CA THR A 372 1.92 7.84 -6.86
C THR A 372 3.44 7.76 -6.93
N ILE A 373 4.10 8.92 -6.79
CA ILE A 373 5.57 9.04 -6.79
C ILE A 373 6.01 9.89 -5.60
N CYS A 374 6.89 9.34 -4.78
CA CYS A 374 7.27 9.90 -3.50
C CYS A 374 8.36 10.94 -3.57
N ASN A 375 8.48 11.73 -2.50
CA ASN A 375 9.30 12.94 -2.47
C ASN A 375 10.81 12.69 -2.64
N ASP A 376 11.25 11.48 -2.34
CA ASP A 376 12.62 10.99 -2.41
C ASP A 376 12.98 10.30 -3.74
N VAL A 377 12.02 10.09 -4.63
CA VAL A 377 12.30 9.53 -5.96
C VAL A 377 12.96 10.56 -6.86
N ASN A 378 14.15 10.22 -7.39
CA ASN A 378 14.89 11.03 -8.36
C ASN A 378 14.37 10.84 -9.78
N ARG A 379 14.05 9.59 -10.15
CA ARG A 379 13.46 9.24 -11.44
C ARG A 379 12.61 7.99 -11.34
N PHE A 380 11.63 7.86 -12.24
CA PHE A 380 10.73 6.70 -12.30
C PHE A 380 10.40 6.33 -13.75
N ARG A 381 9.91 5.11 -13.97
CA ARG A 381 9.36 4.66 -15.23
C ARG A 381 8.34 3.54 -15.00
N VAL A 382 7.39 3.40 -15.91
CA VAL A 382 6.57 2.18 -15.98
C VAL A 382 7.19 1.25 -17.00
N VAL A 383 7.28 -0.03 -16.66
CA VAL A 383 7.81 -1.08 -17.51
C VAL A 383 6.79 -2.19 -17.74
N PHE A 384 6.97 -2.96 -18.80
CA PHE A 384 6.16 -4.13 -19.12
C PHE A 384 7.02 -5.35 -19.45
N ARG A 385 6.47 -6.54 -19.24
CA ARG A 385 7.04 -7.82 -19.67
C ARG A 385 5.93 -8.81 -20.00
N LYS A 386 6.09 -9.59 -21.07
CA LYS A 386 5.09 -10.60 -21.43
C LYS A 386 5.01 -11.63 -20.31
N HIS A 387 3.80 -11.92 -19.82
CA HIS A 387 3.61 -12.76 -18.64
C HIS A 387 4.17 -14.18 -18.83
N ALA A 388 4.06 -14.71 -20.06
CA ALA A 388 4.57 -16.04 -20.42
C ALA A 388 6.12 -16.15 -20.37
N ASP A 389 6.84 -15.03 -20.35
CA ASP A 389 8.31 -15.00 -20.34
C ASP A 389 8.90 -15.12 -18.93
N GLY A 390 8.05 -15.30 -17.91
CA GLY A 390 8.45 -15.46 -16.51
C GLY A 390 9.09 -14.21 -15.88
N PRO A 391 9.72 -14.34 -14.71
CA PRO A 391 10.44 -13.23 -14.05
C PRO A 391 11.59 -12.69 -14.89
N GLY A 392 11.94 -11.42 -14.70
CA GLY A 392 13.07 -10.78 -15.36
C GLY A 392 12.85 -9.29 -15.60
N ALA A 393 13.85 -8.64 -16.21
CA ALA A 393 13.81 -7.20 -16.49
C ALA A 393 12.62 -6.81 -17.38
N GLY A 394 12.02 -5.66 -17.07
CA GLY A 394 10.96 -5.03 -17.84
C GLY A 394 11.50 -4.17 -18.98
N THR A 395 10.64 -3.89 -19.96
CA THR A 395 10.89 -2.90 -21.01
C THR A 395 10.16 -1.61 -20.65
N GLY A 396 10.88 -0.49 -20.59
CA GLY A 396 10.28 0.81 -20.29
C GLY A 396 9.31 1.30 -21.36
N ILE A 397 8.33 2.09 -20.94
CA ILE A 397 7.31 2.69 -21.80
C ILE A 397 7.64 4.18 -22.01
N PRO A 398 8.33 4.54 -23.10
CA PRO A 398 8.72 5.91 -23.33
C PRO A 398 7.58 6.75 -23.90
N VAL A 399 7.53 8.02 -23.51
CA VAL A 399 6.85 9.09 -24.26
C VAL A 399 7.94 10.07 -24.69
N LEU A 400 8.28 10.06 -25.98
CA LEU A 400 9.41 10.83 -26.49
C LEU A 400 9.03 12.30 -26.72
N LEU A 401 10.01 13.21 -26.65
CA LEU A 401 9.81 14.64 -26.93
C LEU A 401 9.11 14.90 -28.28
N ALA A 402 9.40 14.08 -29.30
CA ALA A 402 8.79 14.17 -30.63
C ALA A 402 7.27 13.96 -30.62
N GLU A 403 6.71 13.33 -29.59
CA GLU A 403 5.27 13.17 -29.42
C GLU A 403 4.58 14.47 -28.97
N GLY A 404 5.35 15.45 -28.49
CA GLY A 404 4.87 16.79 -28.21
C GLY A 404 3.89 16.86 -27.02
N TRP A 405 4.04 15.99 -26.02
CA TRP A 405 3.21 16.03 -24.82
C TRP A 405 3.42 17.34 -24.06
N LYS A 406 2.35 18.12 -23.89
CA LYS A 406 2.36 19.38 -23.13
C LYS A 406 1.59 19.24 -21.84
N VAL A 407 2.10 19.82 -20.77
CA VAL A 407 1.45 19.88 -19.45
C VAL A 407 1.39 21.32 -18.98
N LYS A 408 0.44 21.65 -18.09
CA LYS A 408 0.35 22.99 -17.49
C LYS A 408 1.46 23.19 -16.46
N THR A 409 2.03 24.38 -16.42
CA THR A 409 3.04 24.77 -15.42
C THR A 409 2.64 26.07 -14.75
N ARG A 410 3.29 26.37 -13.61
CA ARG A 410 3.11 27.65 -12.93
C ARG A 410 3.79 28.76 -13.71
N ASN A 411 3.07 29.85 -13.88
CA ASN A 411 3.63 31.11 -14.31
C ASN A 411 4.51 31.69 -13.20
N LEU A 412 5.77 32.00 -13.52
CA LEU A 412 6.76 32.44 -12.53
C LEU A 412 6.42 33.78 -11.86
N ILE A 413 5.55 34.59 -12.47
CA ILE A 413 5.18 35.91 -11.96
C ILE A 413 3.90 35.83 -11.11
N THR A 414 2.90 35.09 -11.59
CA THR A 414 1.56 35.08 -10.96
C THR A 414 1.31 33.87 -10.07
N GLY A 415 2.12 32.81 -10.18
CA GLY A 415 1.90 31.53 -9.52
C GLY A 415 0.72 30.71 -10.09
N ALA A 416 -0.01 31.25 -11.08
CA ALA A 416 -1.15 30.61 -11.70
C ALA A 416 -0.75 29.53 -12.74
N CYS A 417 -1.61 28.54 -12.96
CA CYS A 417 -1.39 27.44 -13.91
C CYS A 417 -1.75 27.82 -15.35
N THR A 418 -1.09 28.84 -15.89
CA THR A 418 -1.38 29.40 -17.23
C THR A 418 -0.32 29.06 -18.28
N ASP A 419 0.87 28.67 -17.87
CA ASP A 419 1.97 28.36 -18.78
C ASP A 419 1.94 26.87 -19.17
N SER A 420 2.72 26.49 -20.18
CA SER A 420 2.83 25.09 -20.63
C SER A 420 4.27 24.70 -20.90
N ALA A 421 4.64 23.46 -20.56
CA ALA A 421 5.95 22.89 -20.88
C ALA A 421 5.80 21.51 -21.54
N PHE A 422 6.84 21.09 -22.27
CA PHE A 422 6.92 19.72 -22.76
C PHE A 422 7.23 18.76 -21.61
N TRP A 423 6.53 17.63 -21.57
CA TRP A 423 6.74 16.57 -20.60
C TRP A 423 6.99 15.26 -21.32
N PHE A 424 8.13 14.61 -21.06
CA PHE A 424 8.56 13.44 -21.81
C PHE A 424 9.57 12.66 -20.98
N SER A 425 9.74 11.39 -21.32
CA SER A 425 10.76 10.52 -20.76
C SER A 425 12.01 10.48 -21.64
N ASP A 426 13.07 9.85 -21.14
CA ASP A 426 14.14 9.36 -22.01
C ASP A 426 13.68 8.17 -22.88
N ALA A 427 14.60 7.64 -23.70
CA ALA A 427 14.32 6.50 -24.60
C ALA A 427 14.05 5.17 -23.87
N ASN A 428 14.43 5.07 -22.60
CA ASN A 428 14.21 3.91 -21.74
C ASN A 428 12.99 4.07 -20.82
N GLY A 429 12.22 5.16 -20.98
CA GLY A 429 11.01 5.45 -20.21
C GLY A 429 11.22 6.21 -18.92
N TRP A 430 12.44 6.67 -18.59
CA TRP A 430 12.69 7.40 -17.34
C TRP A 430 12.20 8.84 -17.38
N TYR A 431 11.39 9.20 -16.40
CA TYR A 431 10.94 10.54 -16.09
C TYR A 431 11.68 11.10 -14.87
N ASN A 432 11.82 12.42 -14.79
CA ASN A 432 12.38 13.09 -13.61
C ASN A 432 11.33 13.20 -12.50
N GLY A 433 11.59 12.57 -11.34
CA GLY A 433 10.67 12.53 -10.21
C GLY A 433 10.34 13.91 -9.63
N PRO A 434 11.34 14.75 -9.28
CA PRO A 434 11.09 16.10 -8.77
C PRO A 434 10.24 16.96 -9.73
N THR A 435 10.51 16.87 -11.04
CA THR A 435 9.74 17.58 -12.05
C THR A 435 8.30 17.08 -12.08
N TYR A 436 8.06 15.76 -12.12
CA TYR A 436 6.71 15.18 -12.08
C TYR A 436 5.90 15.69 -10.88
N ARG A 437 6.47 15.63 -9.67
CA ARG A 437 5.80 16.12 -8.45
C ARG A 437 5.49 17.61 -8.52
N SER A 438 6.38 18.42 -9.11
CA SER A 438 6.13 19.85 -9.29
C SER A 438 4.97 20.16 -10.24
N LEU A 439 4.73 19.27 -11.21
CA LEU A 439 3.67 19.38 -12.23
C LEU A 439 2.29 18.99 -11.70
N LEU A 440 2.21 18.12 -10.70
CA LEU A 440 0.95 17.65 -10.10
C LEU A 440 0.07 18.81 -9.61
N PHE A 441 0.67 19.89 -9.12
CA PHE A 441 -0.08 21.07 -8.67
C PHE A 441 -0.99 21.66 -9.76
N CYS A 442 -0.51 21.73 -11.01
CA CYS A 442 -1.28 22.25 -12.14
C CYS A 442 -2.00 21.15 -12.94
N ASN A 443 -1.69 19.88 -12.65
CA ASN A 443 -2.18 18.71 -13.35
C ASN A 443 -2.44 17.60 -12.32
N PRO A 444 -3.48 17.70 -11.48
CA PRO A 444 -3.71 16.76 -10.39
C PRO A 444 -3.92 15.31 -10.86
N ASN A 445 -4.33 15.12 -12.13
CA ASN A 445 -4.55 13.81 -12.75
C ASN A 445 -3.45 13.46 -13.78
N LEU A 446 -2.22 13.91 -13.55
CA LEU A 446 -1.10 13.63 -14.46
C LEU A 446 -0.73 12.14 -14.43
N ILE A 447 -0.88 11.48 -15.58
CA ILE A 447 -0.46 10.09 -15.77
C ILE A 447 1.06 9.92 -15.60
N LEU A 448 1.47 8.74 -15.13
CA LEU A 448 2.86 8.30 -15.07
C LEU A 448 3.45 8.14 -16.48
N THR A 449 2.71 7.49 -17.39
CA THR A 449 3.06 7.34 -18.81
C THR A 449 1.85 6.87 -19.62
N ASN A 450 1.99 6.76 -20.93
CA ASN A 450 0.98 6.18 -21.82
C ASN A 450 1.60 5.13 -22.76
N TRP A 451 1.13 3.88 -22.67
CA TRP A 451 1.62 2.80 -23.50
C TRP A 451 0.81 2.66 -24.78
N LYS A 452 1.50 2.71 -25.93
CA LYS A 452 0.92 2.35 -27.24
C LYS A 452 0.93 0.83 -27.38
N SER A 453 -0.10 0.16 -26.89
CA SER A 453 -0.14 -1.31 -26.79
C SER A 453 -0.01 -2.03 -28.13
N ALA A 454 -0.43 -1.40 -29.22
CA ALA A 454 -0.28 -1.95 -30.56
C ALA A 454 1.18 -2.17 -31.00
N SER A 455 2.15 -1.51 -30.36
CA SER A 455 3.59 -1.73 -30.61
C SER A 455 4.23 -2.75 -29.67
N ALA A 456 3.46 -3.41 -28.80
CA ALA A 456 3.98 -4.50 -27.99
C ALA A 456 4.46 -5.67 -28.87
N PRO A 457 5.43 -6.50 -28.41
CA PRO A 457 5.89 -7.66 -29.17
C PRO A 457 4.77 -8.63 -29.58
N ASP A 458 3.75 -8.74 -28.73
CA ASP A 458 2.50 -9.46 -29.02
C ASP A 458 1.32 -8.58 -28.57
N PRO A 459 0.61 -7.95 -29.50
CA PRO A 459 -0.38 -6.93 -29.17
C PRO A 459 -1.68 -7.48 -28.59
N ASN A 460 -1.82 -8.80 -28.38
CA ASN A 460 -3.00 -9.43 -27.79
C ASN A 460 -2.67 -10.34 -26.58
N ALA A 461 -1.42 -10.28 -26.09
CA ALA A 461 -0.97 -11.13 -24.99
C ALA A 461 -1.29 -10.59 -23.59
N LEU A 462 -1.03 -11.42 -22.58
CA LEU A 462 -0.99 -11.01 -21.18
C LEU A 462 0.38 -10.43 -20.85
N TYR A 463 0.39 -9.28 -20.19
CA TYR A 463 1.59 -8.61 -19.71
C TYR A 463 1.54 -8.42 -18.19
N ARG A 464 2.72 -8.43 -17.59
CA ARG A 464 3.00 -7.85 -16.29
C ARG A 464 3.45 -6.42 -16.53
N VAL A 465 2.91 -5.48 -15.77
CA VAL A 465 3.28 -4.06 -15.81
C VAL A 465 3.62 -3.62 -14.40
N TRP A 466 4.69 -2.84 -14.24
CA TRP A 466 5.03 -2.33 -12.93
C TRP A 466 5.80 -1.01 -12.97
N LEU A 467 5.85 -0.33 -11.84
CA LEU A 467 6.65 0.86 -11.61
C LEU A 467 8.07 0.49 -11.18
N GLU A 468 9.05 1.10 -11.84
CA GLU A 468 10.44 1.15 -11.37
C GLU A 468 10.81 2.58 -11.00
N PHE A 469 11.58 2.75 -9.93
CA PHE A 469 12.01 4.06 -9.45
C PHE A 469 13.43 4.01 -8.88
N ASP A 470 14.07 5.17 -8.80
CA ASP A 470 15.46 5.29 -8.34
C ASP A 470 15.57 6.49 -7.40
N ARG A 471 16.10 6.25 -6.20
CA ARG A 471 16.33 7.24 -5.13
C ARG A 471 17.81 7.63 -4.98
N GLY A 472 18.68 7.11 -5.83
CA GLY A 472 20.13 7.37 -5.85
C GLY A 472 21.00 6.18 -5.46
N ALA A 473 20.41 5.10 -4.93
CA ALA A 473 21.10 3.88 -4.50
C ALA A 473 20.96 2.69 -5.48
N GLY A 474 20.15 2.83 -6.53
CA GLY A 474 19.81 1.75 -7.44
C GLY A 474 18.39 1.86 -7.96
N VAL A 475 18.00 0.92 -8.82
CA VAL A 475 16.62 0.82 -9.32
C VAL A 475 15.85 -0.12 -8.40
N GLU A 476 14.82 0.42 -7.77
CA GLU A 476 13.80 -0.29 -7.00
C GLU A 476 12.57 -0.54 -7.90
N THR A 477 11.74 -1.49 -7.50
CA THR A 477 10.46 -1.80 -8.15
C THR A 477 9.35 -1.72 -7.10
N GLU A 478 8.13 -1.37 -7.52
CA GLU A 478 6.97 -1.50 -6.63
C GLU A 478 6.77 -2.95 -6.14
N PRO A 479 6.08 -3.18 -5.01
CA PRO A 479 6.05 -4.49 -4.34
C PRO A 479 5.47 -5.63 -5.18
N ALA A 480 4.48 -5.35 -6.03
CA ALA A 480 3.81 -6.37 -6.84
C ALA A 480 3.50 -5.84 -8.24
N PRO A 481 3.78 -6.61 -9.31
CA PRO A 481 3.40 -6.22 -10.66
C PRO A 481 1.91 -6.43 -10.89
N HIS A 482 1.32 -5.59 -11.75
CA HIS A 482 -0.07 -5.69 -12.17
C HIS A 482 -0.18 -6.43 -13.51
N LEU A 483 -1.36 -7.01 -13.78
CA LEU A 483 -1.61 -7.71 -15.04
C LEU A 483 -2.34 -6.81 -16.03
N ALA A 484 -2.02 -6.93 -17.31
CA ALA A 484 -2.74 -6.25 -18.39
C ALA A 484 -2.90 -7.20 -19.58
N ARG A 485 -4.14 -7.62 -19.84
CA ARG A 485 -4.51 -8.34 -21.05
C ARG A 485 -4.65 -7.33 -22.16
N LEU A 486 -3.78 -7.43 -23.16
CA LEU A 486 -3.93 -6.63 -24.36
C LEU A 486 -4.94 -7.26 -25.29
N ASP A 487 -5.70 -6.41 -25.96
CA ASP A 487 -6.40 -6.72 -27.19
C ASP A 487 -6.34 -5.50 -28.12
N ASN A 488 -5.73 -5.65 -29.29
CA ASN A 488 -5.66 -4.62 -30.33
C ASN A 488 -6.29 -5.11 -31.64
N THR A 489 -7.09 -6.18 -31.60
CA THR A 489 -7.75 -6.76 -32.77
C THR A 489 -9.21 -6.34 -32.79
N GLN A 490 -9.66 -5.69 -33.88
CA GLN A 490 -11.08 -5.33 -33.98
C GLN A 490 -11.96 -6.55 -34.29
N PRO A 491 -13.26 -6.50 -33.92
CA PRO A 491 -14.19 -7.55 -34.25
C PRO A 491 -14.34 -7.70 -35.76
N LYS A 492 -14.35 -8.93 -36.22
CA LYS A 492 -14.48 -9.23 -37.65
C LYS A 492 -15.90 -9.68 -37.97
N ILE A 493 -16.57 -8.96 -38.86
CA ILE A 493 -17.78 -9.45 -39.54
C ILE A 493 -17.30 -10.23 -40.76
N ASN A 494 -17.35 -11.57 -40.69
CA ASN A 494 -16.91 -12.45 -41.76
C ASN A 494 -17.94 -12.51 -42.89
N ASN A 495 -19.23 -12.51 -42.54
CA ASN A 495 -20.32 -12.58 -43.49
C ASN A 495 -21.60 -11.93 -42.94
N LEU A 496 -22.44 -11.42 -43.86
CA LEU A 496 -23.74 -10.81 -43.57
C LEU A 496 -24.71 -11.24 -44.66
N GLY A 497 -25.83 -11.84 -44.27
CA GLY A 497 -26.81 -12.46 -45.16
C GLY A 497 -28.24 -12.00 -44.92
N ILE A 498 -29.02 -12.04 -45.99
CA ILE A 498 -30.49 -11.90 -46.00
C ILE A 498 -31.05 -12.96 -46.99
N PRO A 499 -32.34 -13.32 -46.92
CA PRO A 499 -32.94 -14.27 -47.85
C PRO A 499 -32.74 -13.82 -49.31
N GLY A 500 -32.35 -14.72 -50.20
CA GLY A 500 -32.07 -14.38 -51.61
C GLY A 500 -30.76 -13.63 -51.87
N GLY A 501 -30.12 -13.06 -50.83
CA GLY A 501 -28.87 -12.32 -50.94
C GLY A 501 -29.02 -10.84 -51.30
N ALA A 502 -27.89 -10.16 -51.52
CA ALA A 502 -27.86 -8.74 -51.84
C ALA A 502 -28.62 -8.42 -53.14
N CYS A 503 -29.24 -7.24 -53.19
CA CYS A 503 -30.04 -6.75 -54.33
C CYS A 503 -31.29 -7.60 -54.65
N THR A 504 -31.73 -8.47 -53.73
CA THR A 504 -33.02 -9.14 -53.86
C THR A 504 -34.16 -8.13 -53.77
N THR A 505 -35.19 -8.28 -54.60
CA THR A 505 -36.41 -7.47 -54.48
C THR A 505 -37.42 -8.18 -53.59
N PHE A 506 -37.84 -7.51 -52.52
CA PHE A 506 -38.88 -7.96 -51.61
C PHE A 506 -40.17 -7.17 -51.79
N SER A 507 -41.28 -7.80 -51.44
CA SER A 507 -42.62 -7.22 -51.40
C SER A 507 -43.15 -7.15 -49.98
N SER A 508 -44.33 -6.56 -49.81
CA SER A 508 -45.01 -6.51 -48.51
C SER A 508 -45.24 -7.90 -47.88
N SER A 509 -45.38 -8.97 -48.69
CA SER A 509 -45.57 -10.34 -48.18
C SER A 509 -44.30 -11.02 -47.69
N ASP A 510 -43.12 -10.48 -48.05
CA ASP A 510 -41.83 -11.06 -47.65
C ASP A 510 -41.31 -10.50 -46.32
N MET A 511 -41.96 -9.45 -45.80
CA MET A 511 -41.57 -8.77 -44.55
C MET A 511 -42.27 -9.38 -43.33
N PRO A 512 -41.59 -9.51 -42.18
CA PRO A 512 -40.19 -9.18 -41.92
C PRO A 512 -39.22 -10.25 -42.47
N ILE A 513 -38.00 -9.84 -42.82
CA ILE A 513 -36.93 -10.74 -43.29
C ILE A 513 -35.93 -11.06 -42.16
N MET A 514 -35.42 -12.29 -42.10
CA MET A 514 -34.38 -12.68 -41.13
C MET A 514 -33.00 -12.23 -41.61
N VAL A 515 -32.27 -11.48 -40.78
CA VAL A 515 -30.88 -11.14 -41.04
C VAL A 515 -29.98 -12.19 -40.39
N GLN A 516 -29.02 -12.70 -41.15
CA GLN A 516 -28.03 -13.67 -40.70
C GLN A 516 -26.64 -13.04 -40.67
N GLY A 517 -25.78 -13.47 -39.75
CA GLY A 517 -24.41 -12.97 -39.68
C GLY A 517 -23.42 -14.01 -39.19
N ASP A 518 -22.14 -13.75 -39.45
CA ASP A 518 -20.98 -14.47 -38.95
C ASP A 518 -19.98 -13.44 -38.42
N VAL A 519 -19.79 -13.43 -37.11
CA VAL A 519 -18.93 -12.48 -36.39
C VAL A 519 -17.93 -13.25 -35.54
N SER A 520 -16.67 -12.84 -35.54
CA SER A 520 -15.62 -13.46 -34.73
C SER A 520 -14.73 -12.42 -34.07
N ASP A 521 -14.52 -12.57 -32.76
CA ASP A 521 -13.58 -11.78 -31.96
C ASP A 521 -13.34 -12.48 -30.61
N ASP A 522 -12.09 -12.65 -30.16
CA ASP A 522 -11.78 -13.35 -28.89
C ASP A 522 -12.36 -12.67 -27.63
N HIS A 523 -12.76 -11.40 -27.78
CA HIS A 523 -13.32 -10.55 -26.76
C HIS A 523 -14.67 -9.94 -27.17
N PHE A 524 -15.42 -10.62 -28.04
CA PHE A 524 -16.74 -10.20 -28.49
C PHE A 524 -17.68 -9.83 -27.34
N TRP A 525 -18.44 -8.74 -27.52
CA TRP A 525 -19.39 -8.25 -26.53
C TRP A 525 -20.82 -8.32 -27.01
N TYR A 526 -21.11 -7.70 -28.16
CA TYR A 526 -22.48 -7.58 -28.66
C TYR A 526 -22.53 -7.27 -30.15
N TYR A 527 -23.72 -7.44 -30.72
CA TYR A 527 -24.06 -6.86 -32.02
C TYR A 527 -25.26 -5.91 -31.93
N ARG A 528 -25.42 -5.08 -32.96
CA ARG A 528 -26.61 -4.25 -33.18
C ARG A 528 -26.94 -4.23 -34.66
N LEU A 529 -28.22 -4.38 -35.01
CA LEU A 529 -28.69 -4.13 -36.36
C LEU A 529 -29.31 -2.74 -36.49
N SER A 530 -29.27 -2.21 -37.70
CA SER A 530 -30.11 -1.09 -38.14
C SER A 530 -30.63 -1.34 -39.55
N ILE A 531 -31.79 -0.74 -39.86
CA ILE A 531 -32.34 -0.67 -41.22
C ILE A 531 -32.47 0.79 -41.63
N GLY A 532 -32.20 1.10 -42.89
CA GLY A 532 -32.38 2.41 -43.49
C GLY A 532 -32.79 2.31 -44.95
N GLY A 533 -33.07 3.46 -45.56
CA GLY A 533 -33.31 3.58 -47.00
C GLY A 533 -33.03 5.01 -47.45
N ASP A 534 -32.85 5.22 -48.75
CA ASP A 534 -32.40 6.51 -49.31
C ASP A 534 -33.25 7.72 -48.89
N LEU A 535 -34.49 7.48 -48.48
CA LEU A 535 -35.47 8.51 -48.10
C LEU A 535 -35.85 8.48 -46.61
N TYR A 536 -35.22 7.63 -45.80
CA TYR A 536 -35.60 7.39 -44.41
C TYR A 536 -34.43 7.54 -43.45
N ALA A 537 -34.71 8.06 -42.26
CA ALA A 537 -33.76 8.01 -41.15
C ALA A 537 -33.52 6.55 -40.75
N GLU A 538 -32.28 6.22 -40.38
CA GLU A 538 -31.91 4.88 -39.96
C GLU A 538 -32.64 4.50 -38.66
N HIS A 539 -33.34 3.37 -38.68
CA HIS A 539 -33.95 2.75 -37.51
C HIS A 539 -32.96 1.77 -36.90
N TYR A 540 -32.69 1.92 -35.61
CA TYR A 540 -31.78 1.04 -34.88
C TYR A 540 -32.54 0.08 -33.97
N TYR A 541 -32.22 -1.20 -34.10
CA TYR A 541 -32.71 -2.23 -33.18
C TYR A 541 -31.93 -2.21 -31.86
N ASN A 542 -32.44 -2.98 -30.89
CA ASN A 542 -31.79 -3.15 -29.60
C ASN A 542 -30.42 -3.84 -29.76
N VAL A 543 -29.51 -3.49 -28.86
CA VAL A 543 -28.23 -4.21 -28.72
C VAL A 543 -28.51 -5.61 -28.19
N VAL A 544 -27.87 -6.61 -28.78
CA VAL A 544 -27.95 -8.02 -28.36
C VAL A 544 -26.56 -8.48 -27.93
N ARG A 545 -26.41 -8.77 -26.64
CA ARG A 545 -25.18 -9.28 -26.03
C ARG A 545 -25.20 -10.80 -26.02
N TYR A 546 -24.03 -11.42 -26.01
CA TYR A 546 -23.94 -12.89 -26.02
C TYR A 546 -24.55 -13.58 -24.79
N TYR A 547 -24.78 -12.82 -23.71
CA TYR A 547 -25.37 -13.31 -22.46
C TYR A 547 -26.82 -12.86 -22.25
N ASP A 548 -27.42 -12.16 -23.21
CA ASP A 548 -28.83 -11.77 -23.11
C ASP A 548 -29.73 -13.01 -23.26
N ALA A 549 -30.83 -13.07 -22.50
CA ALA A 549 -31.82 -14.14 -22.60
C ALA A 549 -32.84 -13.90 -23.72
N VAL A 550 -32.37 -13.62 -24.95
CA VAL A 550 -33.20 -13.32 -26.13
C VAL A 550 -32.87 -14.24 -27.32
N PRO A 551 -33.82 -14.49 -28.25
CA PRO A 551 -33.57 -15.40 -29.38
C PRO A 551 -32.34 -15.04 -30.20
N GLY A 552 -32.10 -13.75 -30.44
CA GLY A 552 -30.93 -13.28 -31.19
C GLY A 552 -29.58 -13.50 -30.52
N ALA A 553 -29.55 -13.90 -29.23
CA ALA A 553 -28.34 -14.27 -28.52
C ALA A 553 -28.10 -15.80 -28.48
N ALA A 554 -29.07 -16.62 -28.93
CA ALA A 554 -28.98 -18.07 -28.89
C ALA A 554 -27.81 -18.65 -29.70
N HIS A 555 -27.31 -17.88 -30.67
CA HIS A 555 -26.19 -18.21 -31.53
C HIS A 555 -24.95 -17.37 -31.23
N LEU A 556 -24.81 -16.84 -30.01
CA LEU A 556 -23.66 -16.05 -29.61
C LEU A 556 -22.90 -16.72 -28.45
N ASN A 557 -21.60 -16.43 -28.35
CA ASN A 557 -20.78 -16.66 -27.17
C ASN A 557 -19.76 -15.51 -27.02
N ALA A 558 -18.85 -15.60 -26.05
CA ALA A 558 -17.83 -14.59 -25.81
C ALA A 558 -16.80 -14.42 -26.96
N ALA A 559 -16.86 -15.27 -28.00
CA ALA A 559 -15.99 -15.25 -29.17
C ALA A 559 -16.71 -14.76 -30.47
N GLY A 560 -18.00 -14.41 -30.38
CA GLY A 560 -18.83 -14.03 -31.53
C GLY A 560 -19.97 -15.00 -31.80
N THR A 561 -20.24 -15.29 -33.07
CA THR A 561 -21.30 -16.21 -33.49
C THR A 561 -20.90 -17.68 -33.34
N THR A 562 -21.85 -18.53 -32.95
CA THR A 562 -21.67 -19.98 -32.79
C THR A 562 -22.77 -20.75 -33.52
N PRO A 563 -22.42 -21.72 -34.40
CA PRO A 563 -21.06 -22.18 -34.73
C PRO A 563 -20.21 -21.16 -35.50
N LEU A 564 -18.87 -21.23 -35.31
CA LEU A 564 -17.92 -20.38 -36.03
C LEU A 564 -18.00 -20.59 -37.55
N ALA A 565 -17.71 -19.54 -38.32
CA ALA A 565 -17.66 -19.56 -39.78
C ALA A 565 -18.99 -19.98 -40.45
N THR A 566 -20.12 -19.74 -39.78
CA THR A 566 -21.46 -20.03 -40.32
C THR A 566 -22.38 -18.84 -40.16
N LEU A 567 -23.23 -18.60 -41.17
CA LEU A 567 -24.32 -17.63 -41.06
C LEU A 567 -25.35 -18.18 -40.08
N VAL A 568 -25.57 -17.46 -38.98
CA VAL A 568 -26.59 -17.76 -37.99
C VAL A 568 -27.65 -16.67 -37.97
N ASP A 569 -28.88 -17.04 -37.60
CA ASP A 569 -29.98 -16.10 -37.47
C ASP A 569 -29.68 -15.10 -36.34
N LEU A 570 -29.76 -13.80 -36.65
CA LEU A 570 -29.54 -12.73 -35.68
C LEU A 570 -30.87 -12.10 -35.26
N HIS A 571 -31.52 -11.40 -36.19
CA HIS A 571 -32.73 -10.63 -35.89
C HIS A 571 -33.54 -10.38 -37.16
N THR A 572 -34.86 -10.33 -37.03
CA THR A 572 -35.75 -9.99 -38.14
C THR A 572 -35.84 -8.49 -38.34
N VAL A 573 -35.82 -8.00 -39.58
CA VAL A 573 -35.94 -6.57 -39.89
C VAL A 573 -37.12 -6.33 -40.83
N THR A 574 -37.73 -5.15 -40.74
CA THR A 574 -38.83 -4.77 -41.63
C THR A 574 -38.77 -3.31 -42.06
N VAL A 575 -39.08 -3.05 -43.33
CA VAL A 575 -39.20 -1.69 -43.86
C VAL A 575 -40.34 -0.89 -43.21
N PHE A 576 -41.31 -1.59 -42.59
CA PHE A 576 -42.41 -0.96 -41.87
C PHE A 576 -41.96 -0.25 -40.58
N ASP A 577 -40.77 -0.55 -40.06
CA ASP A 577 -40.17 0.18 -38.93
C ASP A 577 -39.66 1.58 -39.32
N LEU A 578 -39.49 1.83 -40.63
CA LEU A 578 -39.11 3.14 -41.18
C LEU A 578 -40.33 4.02 -41.48
N ALA A 579 -41.39 3.41 -42.01
CA ALA A 579 -42.64 4.09 -42.34
C ALA A 579 -43.81 3.11 -42.46
N ALA A 580 -45.02 3.57 -42.12
CA ALA A 580 -46.24 2.76 -42.28
C ALA A 580 -46.57 2.40 -43.74
N ASN A 581 -46.14 3.24 -44.70
CA ASN A 581 -46.29 3.00 -46.14
C ASN A 581 -44.91 3.20 -46.81
N PRO A 582 -44.01 2.21 -46.74
CA PRO A 582 -42.68 2.31 -47.32
C PRO A 582 -42.77 2.44 -48.84
N VAL A 583 -41.92 3.26 -49.43
CA VAL A 583 -41.93 3.49 -50.90
C VAL A 583 -40.98 2.52 -51.61
N ARG A 584 -41.15 2.42 -52.93
CA ARG A 584 -40.23 1.67 -53.78
C ARG A 584 -38.86 2.36 -53.83
N CYS A 585 -37.86 1.79 -53.15
CA CYS A 585 -36.47 2.26 -53.19
C CYS A 585 -35.50 1.15 -52.74
N ALA A 586 -34.21 1.46 -52.75
CA ALA A 586 -33.19 0.64 -52.12
C ALA A 586 -33.22 0.85 -50.60
N TYR A 587 -33.10 -0.26 -49.86
CA TYR A 587 -32.97 -0.30 -48.41
C TYR A 587 -31.68 -0.99 -48.03
N GLY A 588 -31.14 -0.65 -46.86
CA GLY A 588 -29.91 -1.21 -46.33
C GLY A 588 -30.11 -1.72 -44.91
N VAL A 589 -29.55 -2.88 -44.62
CA VAL A 589 -29.37 -3.39 -43.26
C VAL A 589 -27.90 -3.27 -42.91
N ARG A 590 -27.60 -2.73 -41.73
CA ARG A 590 -26.23 -2.65 -41.22
C ARG A 590 -26.10 -3.47 -39.94
N LEU A 591 -25.08 -4.31 -39.91
CA LEU A 591 -24.64 -5.03 -38.72
C LEU A 591 -23.45 -4.30 -38.10
N TRP A 592 -23.56 -3.98 -36.82
CA TRP A 592 -22.47 -3.48 -35.97
C TRP A 592 -22.05 -4.59 -35.02
N ALA A 593 -20.74 -4.85 -34.90
CA ALA A 593 -20.15 -5.82 -33.99
C ALA A 593 -19.15 -5.11 -33.07
N ALA A 594 -19.29 -5.30 -31.76
CA ALA A 594 -18.44 -4.70 -30.74
C ALA A 594 -17.75 -5.77 -29.91
N ASP A 595 -16.51 -5.51 -29.52
CA ASP A 595 -15.83 -6.22 -28.43
C ASP A 595 -15.91 -5.41 -27.14
N ARG A 596 -15.39 -6.01 -26.07
CA ARG A 596 -15.39 -5.46 -24.71
C ARG A 596 -14.11 -4.68 -24.38
N THR A 597 -13.29 -4.34 -25.36
CA THR A 597 -11.96 -3.79 -25.11
C THR A 597 -12.02 -2.33 -24.69
N ILE A 598 -11.33 -1.99 -23.61
CA ILE A 598 -11.15 -0.62 -23.15
C ILE A 598 -10.02 0.00 -23.98
N GLU A 599 -10.37 0.95 -24.83
CA GLU A 599 -9.40 1.75 -25.54
C GLU A 599 -9.13 3.03 -24.76
N GLY A 600 -7.86 3.30 -24.51
CA GLY A 600 -7.44 4.63 -24.08
C GLY A 600 -7.25 5.57 -25.25
N TYR A 601 -7.36 6.84 -24.92
CA TYR A 601 -7.10 7.98 -25.77
C TYR A 601 -6.05 8.85 -25.08
N PHE A 602 -4.97 9.11 -25.80
CA PHE A 602 -3.94 10.05 -25.36
C PHE A 602 -3.62 11.01 -26.50
N ASN A 603 -3.90 12.29 -26.27
CA ASN A 603 -3.55 13.37 -27.19
C ASN A 603 -2.50 14.28 -26.55
N PRO A 604 -1.20 13.97 -26.76
CA PRO A 604 -0.12 14.64 -26.05
C PRO A 604 -0.10 16.17 -26.23
N PRO A 605 -0.30 16.75 -27.44
CA PRO A 605 -0.33 18.20 -27.62
C PRO A 605 -1.35 18.98 -26.77
N PHE A 606 -2.44 18.32 -26.35
CA PHE A 606 -3.53 18.95 -25.59
C PHE A 606 -3.65 18.43 -24.15
N ASN A 607 -2.76 17.53 -23.73
CA ASN A 607 -2.85 16.83 -22.45
C ASN A 607 -4.21 16.14 -22.22
N LEU A 608 -4.83 15.62 -23.29
CA LEU A 608 -6.11 14.93 -23.15
C LEU A 608 -5.85 13.44 -22.95
N VAL A 609 -6.31 12.94 -21.81
CA VAL A 609 -6.27 11.53 -21.43
C VAL A 609 -7.70 11.08 -21.15
N GLY A 610 -8.07 9.91 -21.63
CA GLY A 610 -9.35 9.29 -21.32
C GLY A 610 -9.51 7.97 -22.05
N GLY A 611 -10.74 7.54 -22.26
CA GLY A 611 -11.01 6.30 -22.96
C GLY A 611 -12.48 5.98 -23.09
N TYR A 612 -12.73 4.90 -23.80
CA TYR A 612 -14.05 4.40 -24.14
C TYR A 612 -13.94 2.91 -24.47
N PHE A 613 -15.08 2.21 -24.52
CA PHE A 613 -15.10 0.89 -25.12
C PHE A 613 -14.95 0.99 -26.63
N ARG A 614 -14.10 0.15 -27.22
CA ARG A 614 -13.75 0.17 -28.63
C ARG A 614 -14.96 0.40 -29.52
N THR A 615 -14.78 1.25 -30.53
CA THR A 615 -15.84 1.55 -31.48
C THR A 615 -16.19 0.28 -32.29
N PRO A 616 -17.48 -0.05 -32.47
CA PRO A 616 -17.87 -1.25 -33.20
C PRO A 616 -17.47 -1.20 -34.68
N THR A 617 -17.11 -2.35 -35.24
CA THR A 617 -16.97 -2.54 -36.69
C THR A 617 -18.35 -2.71 -37.33
N SER A 618 -18.54 -2.26 -38.57
CA SER A 618 -19.83 -2.43 -39.25
C SER A 618 -19.73 -2.88 -40.71
N GLN A 619 -20.75 -3.62 -41.16
CA GLN A 619 -20.93 -4.04 -42.53
C GLN A 619 -22.41 -3.87 -42.92
N ALA A 620 -22.68 -3.49 -44.17
CA ALA A 620 -24.04 -3.32 -44.67
C ALA A 620 -24.35 -4.26 -45.85
N ILE A 621 -25.61 -4.65 -45.97
CA ILE A 621 -26.18 -5.37 -47.11
C ILE A 621 -27.43 -4.64 -47.59
N TYR A 622 -27.60 -4.55 -48.91
CA TYR A 622 -28.68 -3.77 -49.53
C TYR A 622 -29.66 -4.69 -50.27
N PHE A 623 -30.93 -4.27 -50.33
CA PHE A 623 -32.01 -4.94 -51.04
C PHE A 623 -33.00 -3.92 -51.61
N ASP A 624 -33.80 -4.34 -52.59
CA ASP A 624 -34.87 -3.52 -53.15
C ASP A 624 -36.21 -3.88 -52.50
N TYR A 625 -37.08 -2.89 -52.29
CA TYR A 625 -38.46 -3.15 -51.87
C TYR A 625 -39.45 -2.59 -52.89
N ALA A 626 -40.47 -3.39 -53.23
CA ALA A 626 -41.57 -3.04 -54.12
C ALA A 626 -42.90 -3.31 -53.39
N PRO A 627 -43.62 -2.26 -52.95
CA PRO A 627 -44.81 -2.37 -52.09
C PRO A 627 -45.89 -3.33 -52.57
#